data_AF-A0A2D3V5H9-F1
#
_entry.id   AF-A0A2D3V5H9-F1
#
_cell.length_a   1.000
_cell.length_b   1.000
_cell.length_c   1.000
_cell.angle_alpha   90.00
_cell.angle_beta   90.00
_cell.angle_gamma   90.00
#
_symmetry.space_group_name_H-M   'P 1'
#
loop_
_entity.id
_entity.type
_entity.pdbx_description
1 polymer ?
#
loop_
_entity_poly.entity_id
_entity_poly.type
_entity_poly.pdbx_seq_one_letter_code
_entity_poly.pdbx_strand_id
1 'polypeptide(L)'
;MESRQQHGGLLPLVPPIFRVPVEIRHLVYSYLLPCQPVSHPLPSVGITSVSHRPPSGALLKIHPIITEEILDYFYSISTWKLVFSHAFNFFRIDPDLRRLEQSPILKSIRKVEMVYFCDMLLVKSYPSFGVESFCAEIEKRAARAIEVLSEATMLRSVTVSFIDGTGTGHFDTKAAILAPLRRLCEDKPCIGLRMGQIIGPDGDDLAMFIKAAEEALGIHFASGETYDGASDDPSPSYRLLAFDVRQQTNNISSRSGFQRAIPGRTGWRGGPPAMEAHEETDEGEQHLQRS
;
A
#
# COMPACT_ATOMS: atom_id res chain seq x y z
N MET A 1 -25.89 52.22 46.09
CA MET A 1 -26.22 50.79 46.12
C MET A 1 -26.02 50.24 44.72
N GLU A 2 -24.78 49.92 44.38
CA GLU A 2 -24.43 49.30 43.10
C GLU A 2 -24.38 47.79 43.28
N SER A 3 -25.38 47.11 42.73
CA SER A 3 -25.43 45.65 42.68
C SER A 3 -24.46 45.15 41.62
N ARG A 4 -23.26 44.75 42.06
CA ARG A 4 -22.30 44.00 41.23
C ARG A 4 -22.93 42.66 40.83
N GLN A 5 -23.38 42.57 39.58
CA GLN A 5 -23.65 41.30 38.92
C GLN A 5 -22.34 40.51 38.84
N GLN A 6 -22.22 39.48 39.67
CA GLN A 6 -21.19 38.46 39.53
C GLN A 6 -21.46 37.69 38.24
N HIS A 7 -20.67 37.97 37.20
CA HIS A 7 -20.56 37.11 36.04
C HIS A 7 -19.81 35.85 36.48
N GLY A 8 -20.57 34.84 36.91
CA GLY A 8 -20.07 33.48 37.08
C GLY A 8 -19.61 32.96 35.73
N GLY A 9 -18.30 33.05 35.46
CA GLY A 9 -17.67 32.46 34.30
C GLY A 9 -17.90 30.95 34.35
N LEU A 10 -18.87 30.47 33.57
CA LEU A 10 -19.01 29.06 33.24
C LEU A 10 -17.71 28.63 32.57
N LEU A 11 -16.85 27.94 33.31
CA LEU A 11 -15.71 27.24 32.73
C LEU A 11 -16.23 26.41 31.56
N PRO A 12 -15.60 26.47 30.37
CA PRO A 12 -16.08 25.74 29.20
C PRO A 12 -16.18 24.26 29.58
N LEU A 13 -17.41 23.75 29.57
CA LEU A 13 -17.69 22.36 29.89
C LEU A 13 -16.98 21.51 28.84
N VAL A 14 -15.90 20.84 29.26
CA VAL A 14 -15.17 19.88 28.42
C VAL A 14 -16.19 18.87 27.88
N PRO A 15 -16.28 18.67 26.55
CA PRO A 15 -17.21 17.73 25.95
C PRO A 15 -17.09 16.34 26.60
N PRO A 16 -18.20 15.60 26.81
CA PRO A 16 -18.18 14.33 27.54
C PRO A 16 -17.18 13.30 26.98
N ILE A 17 -16.97 13.28 25.66
CA ILE A 17 -16.03 12.37 25.00
C ILE A 17 -14.57 12.61 25.40
N PHE A 18 -14.20 13.83 25.82
CA PHE A 18 -12.84 14.11 26.29
C PHE A 18 -12.66 13.87 27.78
N ARG A 19 -13.73 13.50 28.50
CA ARG A 19 -13.66 13.12 29.92
C ARG A 19 -13.35 11.64 30.13
N VAL A 20 -13.51 10.81 29.10
CA VAL A 20 -13.15 9.39 29.15
C VAL A 20 -11.64 9.21 28.85
N PRO A 21 -11.00 8.15 29.35
CA PRO A 21 -9.62 7.81 28.98
C PRO A 21 -9.47 7.51 27.48
N VAL A 22 -8.25 7.69 26.96
CA VAL A 22 -7.95 7.50 25.54
C VAL A 22 -8.16 6.05 25.10
N GLU A 23 -7.94 5.10 25.99
CA GLU A 23 -8.12 3.67 25.74
C GLU A 23 -9.58 3.34 25.43
N ILE A 24 -10.52 3.99 26.14
CA ILE A 24 -11.96 3.85 25.88
C ILE A 24 -12.33 4.50 24.55
N ARG A 25 -11.69 5.62 24.19
CA ARG A 25 -11.88 6.24 22.87
C ARG A 25 -11.34 5.36 21.75
N HIS A 26 -10.21 4.69 21.94
CA HIS A 26 -9.67 3.73 20.98
C HIS A 26 -10.63 2.58 20.70
N LEU A 27 -11.36 2.08 21.72
CA LEU A 27 -12.44 1.10 21.50
C LEU A 27 -13.53 1.65 20.59
N VAL A 28 -13.91 2.92 20.73
CA VAL A 28 -14.86 3.55 19.80
C VAL A 28 -14.24 3.65 18.39
N TYR A 29 -12.98 4.05 18.30
CA TYR A 29 -12.29 4.22 17.02
C TYR A 29 -12.12 2.89 16.27
N SER A 30 -11.91 1.77 16.97
CA SER A 30 -11.83 0.45 16.32
C SER A 30 -13.13 0.05 15.62
N TYR A 31 -14.29 0.45 16.16
CA TYR A 31 -15.58 0.27 15.48
C TYR A 31 -15.76 1.23 14.29
N LEU A 32 -15.21 2.44 14.37
CA LEU A 32 -15.30 3.45 13.31
C LEU A 32 -14.32 3.19 12.15
N LEU A 33 -13.27 2.42 12.41
CA LEU A 33 -12.19 2.08 11.47
C LEU A 33 -12.14 0.56 11.28
N PRO A 34 -13.12 -0.03 10.56
CA PRO A 34 -13.16 -1.47 10.39
C PRO A 34 -11.92 -1.98 9.63
N CYS A 35 -11.45 -3.17 10.03
CA CYS A 35 -10.44 -3.95 9.31
C CYS A 35 -11.05 -4.47 8.00
N GLN A 36 -11.18 -3.57 7.03
CA GLN A 36 -11.69 -3.85 5.70
C GLN A 36 -10.62 -3.40 4.70
N PRO A 37 -9.88 -4.34 4.08
CA PRO A 37 -8.82 -4.00 3.16
C PRO A 37 -9.34 -3.15 1.99
N VAL A 38 -8.64 -2.04 1.73
CA VAL A 38 -8.94 -1.14 0.61
C VAL A 38 -7.79 -1.22 -0.38
N SER A 39 -8.07 -1.70 -1.59
CA SER A 39 -7.12 -1.68 -2.70
C SER A 39 -6.99 -0.29 -3.30
N HIS A 40 -5.76 0.09 -3.63
CA HIS A 40 -5.38 1.39 -4.19
C HIS A 40 -6.02 2.58 -3.46
N PRO A 41 -5.79 2.71 -2.14
CA PRO A 41 -6.42 3.76 -1.33
C PRO A 41 -6.05 5.16 -1.81
N LEU A 42 -4.88 5.28 -2.46
CA LEU A 42 -4.38 6.50 -3.07
C LEU A 42 -3.90 6.14 -4.48
N PRO A 43 -4.78 6.26 -5.50
CA PRO A 43 -4.41 6.01 -6.87
C PRO A 43 -3.21 6.89 -7.22
N SER A 44 -2.14 6.28 -7.72
CA SER A 44 -0.83 6.86 -8.09
C SER A 44 0.29 6.93 -7.05
N VAL A 45 0.04 6.69 -5.76
CA VAL A 45 1.12 6.73 -4.75
C VAL A 45 1.92 5.41 -4.69
N GLY A 46 1.57 4.42 -5.52
CA GLY A 46 2.22 3.11 -5.55
C GLY A 46 1.84 2.19 -4.38
N ILE A 47 1.04 2.67 -3.43
CA ILE A 47 0.41 1.86 -2.40
C ILE A 47 -0.66 0.96 -3.04
N THR A 48 -0.50 -0.34 -2.88
CA THR A 48 -1.39 -1.34 -3.50
C THR A 48 -2.63 -1.59 -2.67
N SER A 49 -2.52 -1.60 -1.35
CA SER A 49 -3.66 -1.68 -0.44
C SER A 49 -3.32 -1.22 0.97
N VAL A 50 -4.35 -1.00 1.78
CA VAL A 50 -4.25 -0.77 3.23
C VAL A 50 -5.25 -1.69 3.93
N SER A 51 -4.84 -2.28 5.05
CA SER A 51 -5.65 -3.27 5.81
C SER A 51 -6.96 -2.72 6.39
N HIS A 52 -6.99 -1.43 6.74
CA HIS A 52 -8.13 -0.79 7.39
C HIS A 52 -8.73 0.27 6.47
N ARG A 53 -10.04 0.46 6.58
CA ARG A 53 -10.72 1.53 5.84
C ARG A 53 -10.29 2.89 6.40
N PRO A 54 -9.85 3.85 5.56
CA PRO A 54 -9.52 5.19 6.03
C PRO A 54 -10.73 5.91 6.66
N PRO A 55 -10.51 6.80 7.65
CA PRO A 55 -11.58 7.58 8.25
C PRO A 55 -12.31 8.41 7.20
N SER A 56 -13.64 8.47 7.32
CA SER A 56 -14.45 9.27 6.39
C SER A 56 -14.22 10.76 6.59
N GLY A 57 -14.39 11.55 5.53
CA GLY A 57 -14.30 13.02 5.64
C GLY A 57 -15.32 13.64 6.60
N ALA A 58 -16.45 12.97 6.87
CA ALA A 58 -17.40 13.43 7.88
C ALA A 58 -16.84 13.24 9.30
N LEU A 59 -16.20 12.09 9.55
CA LEU A 59 -15.55 11.78 10.82
C LEU A 59 -14.40 12.75 11.14
N LEU A 60 -13.59 13.09 10.12
CA LEU A 60 -12.48 14.03 10.25
C LEU A 60 -12.91 15.50 10.42
N LYS A 61 -14.22 15.80 10.29
CA LYS A 61 -14.76 17.16 10.47
C LYS A 61 -15.48 17.36 11.79
N ILE A 62 -15.56 16.34 12.65
CA ILE A 62 -16.30 16.42 13.93
C ILE A 62 -15.60 17.40 14.88
N HIS A 63 -14.31 17.22 15.12
CA HIS A 63 -13.54 18.04 16.06
C HIS A 63 -12.04 17.85 15.82
N PRO A 64 -11.19 18.89 15.84
CA PRO A 64 -9.76 18.79 15.52
C PRO A 64 -9.02 17.77 16.40
N ILE A 65 -9.24 17.77 17.73
CA ILE A 65 -8.61 16.79 18.63
C ILE A 65 -9.01 15.34 18.27
N ILE A 66 -10.29 15.10 17.97
CA ILE A 66 -10.77 13.76 17.58
C ILE A 66 -10.16 13.36 16.23
N THR A 67 -10.05 14.30 15.31
CA THR A 67 -9.42 14.09 14.00
C THR A 67 -7.96 13.66 14.16
N GLU A 68 -7.20 14.33 15.01
CA GLU A 68 -5.80 13.97 15.32
C GLU A 68 -5.71 12.58 15.95
N GLU A 69 -6.51 12.31 16.99
CA GLU A 69 -6.52 11.00 17.66
C GLU A 69 -6.92 9.85 16.72
N ILE A 70 -7.95 10.04 15.89
CA ILE A 70 -8.41 9.02 14.94
C ILE A 70 -7.37 8.75 13.86
N LEU A 71 -6.69 9.79 13.37
CA LEU A 71 -5.63 9.62 12.39
C LEU A 71 -4.44 8.89 13.02
N ASP A 72 -4.02 9.28 14.23
CA ASP A 72 -2.93 8.61 14.95
C ASP A 72 -3.25 7.12 15.15
N TYR A 73 -4.45 6.84 15.66
CA TYR A 73 -4.93 5.48 15.88
C TYR A 73 -5.00 4.69 14.57
N PHE A 74 -5.55 5.27 13.49
CA PHE A 74 -5.59 4.66 12.17
C PHE A 74 -4.19 4.27 11.66
N TYR A 75 -3.21 5.17 11.72
CA TYR A 75 -1.84 4.87 11.30
C TYR A 75 -1.13 3.87 12.22
N SER A 76 -1.55 3.75 13.49
CA SER A 76 -1.05 2.73 14.41
C SER A 76 -1.54 1.32 14.12
N ILE A 77 -2.81 1.17 13.70
CA ILE A 77 -3.41 -0.13 13.44
C ILE A 77 -3.30 -0.57 11.98
N SER A 78 -3.18 0.37 11.04
CA SER A 78 -3.10 0.06 9.62
C SER A 78 -1.73 -0.45 9.17
N THR A 79 -1.75 -1.53 8.40
CA THR A 79 -0.63 -2.00 7.57
C THR A 79 -0.84 -1.60 6.11
N TRP A 80 0.22 -1.05 5.50
CA TRP A 80 0.25 -0.53 4.13
C TRP A 80 1.03 -1.48 3.21
N LYS A 81 0.43 -1.91 2.10
CA LYS A 81 0.99 -2.94 1.23
C LYS A 81 1.67 -2.35 0.00
N LEU A 82 2.90 -2.76 -0.26
CA LEU A 82 3.64 -2.54 -1.49
C LEU A 82 3.87 -3.90 -2.17
N VAL A 83 3.51 -4.03 -3.45
CA VAL A 83 3.72 -5.26 -4.21
C VAL A 83 4.79 -5.02 -5.26
N PHE A 84 5.82 -5.86 -5.23
CA PHE A 84 6.92 -5.87 -6.18
C PHE A 84 6.76 -7.06 -7.11
N SER A 85 6.48 -6.79 -8.37
CA SER A 85 6.43 -7.79 -9.43
C SER A 85 6.94 -7.18 -10.72
N HIS A 86 7.49 -8.02 -11.59
CA HIS A 86 7.85 -7.62 -12.94
C HIS A 86 6.72 -7.92 -13.96
N ALA A 87 5.78 -8.83 -13.65
CA ALA A 87 4.71 -9.25 -14.58
C ALA A 87 3.45 -8.35 -14.58
N PHE A 88 3.30 -7.45 -13.61
CA PHE A 88 2.10 -6.63 -13.46
C PHE A 88 2.30 -5.17 -13.85
N ASN A 89 1.77 -4.82 -15.03
CA ASN A 89 1.30 -3.50 -15.47
C ASN A 89 2.19 -2.27 -15.15
N PHE A 90 3.05 -1.99 -16.12
CA PHE A 90 3.76 -0.75 -16.44
C PHE A 90 2.92 0.56 -16.47
N PHE A 91 1.63 0.55 -16.10
CA PHE A 91 0.72 1.66 -16.41
C PHE A 91 0.05 2.38 -15.22
N ARG A 92 0.16 1.90 -13.97
CA ARG A 92 -0.65 2.51 -12.86
C ARG A 92 -0.01 2.59 -11.48
N ILE A 93 1.15 1.98 -11.27
CA ILE A 93 1.90 2.05 -10.01
C ILE A 93 3.14 2.86 -10.33
N ASP A 94 3.34 3.96 -9.61
CA ASP A 94 4.56 4.77 -9.70
C ASP A 94 5.78 3.86 -9.46
N PRO A 95 6.52 3.49 -10.52
CA PRO A 95 7.53 2.44 -10.43
C PRO A 95 8.72 2.88 -9.58
N ASP A 96 8.90 4.19 -9.44
CA ASP A 96 9.99 4.81 -8.69
C ASP A 96 9.53 5.29 -7.30
N LEU A 97 8.25 5.13 -6.96
CA LEU A 97 7.62 5.60 -5.72
C LEU A 97 7.85 7.11 -5.43
N ARG A 98 8.11 7.93 -6.44
CA ARG A 98 8.35 9.39 -6.29
C ARG A 98 7.18 10.13 -5.66
N ARG A 99 5.95 9.72 -5.97
CA ARG A 99 4.73 10.29 -5.40
C ARG A 99 4.54 9.88 -3.94
N LEU A 100 5.05 8.72 -3.54
CA LEU A 100 5.08 8.31 -2.14
C LEU A 100 6.11 9.12 -1.36
N GLU A 101 7.32 9.25 -1.91
CA GLU A 101 8.41 10.08 -1.37
C GLU A 101 7.94 11.53 -1.11
N GLN A 102 7.21 12.11 -2.05
CA GLN A 102 6.65 13.47 -1.91
C GLN A 102 5.41 13.55 -1.01
N SER A 103 4.80 12.41 -0.65
CA SER A 103 3.54 12.38 0.08
C SER A 103 3.77 12.55 1.59
N PRO A 104 3.03 13.45 2.27
CA PRO A 104 3.13 13.58 3.73
C PRO A 104 2.71 12.29 4.47
N ILE A 105 1.98 11.40 3.80
CA ILE A 105 1.53 10.11 4.34
C ILE A 105 2.72 9.22 4.66
N LEU A 106 3.82 9.29 3.89
CA LEU A 106 5.02 8.50 4.13
C LEU A 106 5.56 8.68 5.56
N LYS A 107 5.55 9.91 6.06
CA LYS A 107 6.01 10.25 7.42
C LYS A 107 5.09 9.69 8.52
N SER A 108 3.85 9.35 8.19
CA SER A 108 2.85 8.84 9.13
C SER A 108 2.76 7.31 9.14
N ILE A 109 3.22 6.64 8.07
CA ILE A 109 3.18 5.17 7.96
C ILE A 109 4.02 4.54 9.07
N ARG A 110 3.42 3.61 9.82
CA ARG A 110 4.08 2.87 10.90
C ARG A 110 4.35 1.41 10.58
N LYS A 111 3.52 0.80 9.73
CA LYS A 111 3.60 -0.63 9.38
C LYS A 111 3.47 -0.81 7.88
N VAL A 112 4.46 -1.46 7.27
CA VAL A 112 4.47 -1.77 5.84
C VAL A 112 4.55 -3.28 5.65
N GLU A 113 3.83 -3.79 4.68
CA GLU A 113 4.04 -5.14 4.16
C GLU A 113 4.57 -5.05 2.73
N MET A 114 5.75 -5.62 2.53
CA MET A 114 6.42 -5.71 1.23
C MET A 114 6.17 -7.11 0.68
N VAL A 115 5.37 -7.17 -0.39
CA VAL A 115 4.98 -8.42 -1.05
C VAL A 115 5.80 -8.59 -2.30
N TYR A 116 6.60 -9.64 -2.36
CA TYR A 116 7.41 -9.99 -3.52
C TYR A 116 6.65 -11.07 -4.32
N PHE A 117 6.26 -10.74 -5.54
CA PHE A 117 5.41 -11.59 -6.37
C PHE A 117 6.14 -12.02 -7.65
N CYS A 118 6.61 -13.27 -7.63
CA CYS A 118 7.27 -13.93 -8.75
C CYS A 118 6.23 -14.68 -9.60
N ASP A 119 5.70 -14.02 -10.63
CA ASP A 119 4.69 -14.59 -11.52
C ASP A 119 5.31 -15.40 -12.67
N MET A 120 4.75 -16.58 -12.93
CA MET A 120 5.11 -17.47 -14.03
C MET A 120 4.76 -16.91 -15.40
N LEU A 121 3.76 -16.02 -15.51
CA LEU A 121 3.20 -15.60 -16.79
C LEU A 121 4.25 -14.92 -17.68
N LEU A 122 5.12 -14.09 -17.10
CA LEU A 122 6.12 -13.35 -17.88
C LEU A 122 7.30 -14.25 -18.28
N VAL A 123 7.77 -15.12 -17.38
CA VAL A 123 8.83 -16.10 -17.66
C VAL A 123 8.38 -17.10 -18.74
N LYS A 124 7.10 -17.50 -18.74
CA LYS A 124 6.53 -18.35 -19.80
C LYS A 124 6.38 -17.63 -21.14
N SER A 125 6.02 -16.35 -21.12
CA SER A 125 5.79 -15.57 -22.34
C SER A 125 7.10 -15.17 -23.03
N TYR A 126 8.20 -15.03 -22.26
CA TYR A 126 9.52 -14.70 -22.76
C TYR A 126 10.59 -15.60 -22.12
N PRO A 127 10.76 -16.85 -22.60
CA PRO A 127 11.71 -17.80 -22.00
C PRO A 127 13.18 -17.36 -22.06
N SER A 128 13.51 -16.45 -23.00
CA SER A 128 14.83 -15.81 -23.06
C SER A 128 15.09 -14.83 -21.91
N PHE A 129 14.04 -14.41 -21.20
CA PHE A 129 14.10 -13.60 -20.00
C PHE A 129 14.21 -14.53 -18.79
N GLY A 130 15.46 -14.84 -18.41
CA GLY A 130 15.76 -15.79 -17.33
C GLY A 130 15.24 -15.35 -15.96
N VAL A 131 15.11 -16.31 -15.04
CA VAL A 131 14.69 -16.09 -13.65
C VAL A 131 15.59 -15.06 -12.95
N GLU A 132 16.89 -15.06 -13.24
CA GLU A 132 17.86 -14.13 -12.68
C GLU A 132 17.56 -12.68 -13.07
N SER A 133 17.34 -12.40 -14.36
CA SER A 133 16.98 -11.06 -14.84
C SER A 133 15.65 -10.59 -14.28
N PHE A 134 14.68 -11.51 -14.15
CA PHE A 134 13.41 -11.24 -13.51
C PHE A 134 13.57 -10.87 -12.03
N CYS A 135 14.36 -11.63 -11.27
CA CYS A 135 14.65 -11.36 -9.86
C CYS A 135 15.39 -10.02 -9.70
N ALA A 136 16.36 -9.71 -10.56
CA ALA A 136 17.10 -8.45 -10.54
C ALA A 136 16.19 -7.23 -10.74
N GLU A 137 15.17 -7.32 -11.60
CA GLU A 137 14.19 -6.25 -11.79
C GLU A 137 13.24 -6.06 -10.59
N ILE A 138 12.93 -7.14 -9.85
CA ILE A 138 12.19 -7.03 -8.59
C ILE A 138 13.08 -6.43 -7.51
N GLU A 139 14.34 -6.89 -7.41
CA GLU A 139 15.33 -6.39 -6.47
C GLU A 139 15.56 -4.89 -6.64
N LYS A 140 15.74 -4.42 -7.88
CA LYS A 140 15.89 -3.00 -8.21
C LYS A 140 14.72 -2.14 -7.69
N ARG A 141 13.49 -2.62 -7.89
CA ARG A 141 12.28 -1.91 -7.39
C ARG A 141 12.19 -1.94 -5.88
N ALA A 142 12.54 -3.07 -5.27
CA ALA A 142 12.60 -3.20 -3.82
C ALA A 142 13.64 -2.24 -3.23
N ALA A 143 14.84 -2.18 -3.81
CA ALA A 143 15.89 -1.23 -3.41
C ALA A 143 15.40 0.21 -3.45
N ARG A 144 14.70 0.62 -4.50
CA ARG A 144 14.10 1.96 -4.57
C ARG A 144 13.05 2.18 -3.48
N ALA A 145 12.22 1.18 -3.19
CA ALA A 145 11.26 1.28 -2.09
C ALA A 145 11.94 1.41 -0.72
N ILE A 146 13.08 0.73 -0.51
CA ILE A 146 13.86 0.89 0.71
C ILE A 146 14.37 2.32 0.87
N GLU A 147 14.90 2.94 -0.19
CA GLU A 147 15.32 4.34 -0.18
C GLU A 147 14.16 5.26 0.23
N VAL A 148 12.97 5.08 -0.35
CA VAL A 148 11.79 5.89 0.02
C VAL A 148 11.35 5.62 1.46
N LEU A 149 11.31 4.36 1.91
CA LEU A 149 10.95 4.01 3.28
C LEU A 149 11.97 4.47 4.33
N SER A 150 13.21 4.74 3.92
CA SER A 150 14.22 5.38 4.78
C SER A 150 13.79 6.78 5.22
N GLU A 151 12.92 7.46 4.47
CA GLU A 151 12.36 8.77 4.85
C GLU A 151 11.14 8.68 5.78
N ALA A 152 10.55 7.48 5.96
CA ALA A 152 9.39 7.26 6.80
C ALA A 152 9.75 7.34 8.30
N THR A 153 9.62 8.52 8.91
CA THR A 153 10.07 8.78 10.30
C THR A 153 9.33 7.98 11.37
N MET A 154 8.09 7.58 11.11
CA MET A 154 7.26 6.83 12.05
C MET A 154 7.24 5.32 11.79
N LEU A 155 8.00 4.83 10.81
CA LEU A 155 8.05 3.41 10.47
C LEU A 155 8.60 2.58 11.64
N ARG A 156 7.84 1.57 12.07
CA ARG A 156 8.18 0.68 13.20
C ARG A 156 8.22 -0.79 12.82
N SER A 157 7.45 -1.20 11.80
CA SER A 157 7.41 -2.61 11.40
C SER A 157 7.37 -2.76 9.89
N VAL A 158 8.17 -3.70 9.41
CA VAL A 158 8.15 -4.16 8.03
C VAL A 158 7.87 -5.66 8.03
N THR A 159 6.86 -6.08 7.29
CA THR A 159 6.51 -7.48 7.07
C THR A 159 6.91 -7.86 5.66
N VAL A 160 7.63 -8.98 5.50
CA VAL A 160 8.09 -9.49 4.21
C VAL A 160 7.21 -10.68 3.83
N SER A 161 6.41 -10.52 2.78
CA SER A 161 5.60 -11.61 2.22
C SER A 161 6.17 -12.01 0.87
N PHE A 162 6.21 -13.30 0.59
CA PHE A 162 6.79 -13.85 -0.63
C PHE A 162 5.81 -14.79 -1.32
N ILE A 163 5.60 -14.60 -2.62
CA ILE A 163 4.66 -15.40 -3.39
C ILE A 163 5.36 -15.83 -4.68
N ASP A 164 5.57 -17.12 -4.79
CA ASP A 164 6.20 -17.77 -5.92
C ASP A 164 5.17 -18.54 -6.75
N GLY A 165 4.78 -17.95 -7.87
CA GLY A 165 3.98 -18.62 -8.87
C GLY A 165 4.80 -19.40 -9.89
N THR A 166 6.15 -19.26 -9.91
CA THR A 166 6.94 -19.77 -11.03
C THR A 166 7.19 -21.28 -10.98
N GLY A 167 7.17 -21.89 -9.79
CA GLY A 167 7.37 -23.34 -9.62
C GLY A 167 8.71 -23.87 -10.16
N THR A 168 9.71 -23.01 -10.32
CA THR A 168 10.99 -23.34 -10.98
C THR A 168 12.10 -23.78 -10.03
N GLY A 169 11.86 -23.83 -8.71
CA GLY A 169 12.96 -23.78 -7.73
C GLY A 169 13.74 -22.46 -7.84
N HIS A 170 15.00 -22.43 -7.41
CA HIS A 170 15.87 -21.23 -7.33
C HIS A 170 15.59 -20.32 -6.11
N PHE A 171 15.40 -20.93 -4.93
CA PHE A 171 15.10 -20.19 -3.71
C PHE A 171 16.21 -19.25 -3.26
N ASP A 172 17.48 -19.59 -3.51
CA ASP A 172 18.61 -18.69 -3.20
C ASP A 172 18.56 -17.39 -4.02
N THR A 173 18.37 -17.52 -5.34
CA THR A 173 18.22 -16.35 -6.23
C THR A 173 16.99 -15.52 -5.88
N LYS A 174 15.89 -16.17 -5.51
CA LYS A 174 14.65 -15.50 -5.10
C LYS A 174 14.78 -14.82 -3.74
N ALA A 175 15.49 -15.42 -2.80
CA ALA A 175 15.76 -14.85 -1.50
C ALA A 175 16.72 -13.65 -1.60
N ALA A 176 17.65 -13.65 -2.56
CA ALA A 176 18.55 -12.51 -2.81
C ALA A 176 17.80 -11.21 -3.14
N ILE A 177 16.58 -11.28 -3.68
CA ILE A 177 15.70 -10.12 -3.90
C ILE A 177 15.44 -9.33 -2.60
N LEU A 178 15.54 -10.00 -1.45
CA LEU A 178 15.34 -9.40 -0.13
C LEU A 178 16.56 -8.63 0.36
N ALA A 179 17.75 -8.83 -0.22
CA ALA A 179 19.00 -8.21 0.23
C ALA A 179 18.93 -6.68 0.44
N PRO A 180 18.20 -5.87 -0.36
CA PRO A 180 18.09 -4.44 -0.13
C PRO A 180 17.47 -4.06 1.23
N LEU A 181 16.61 -4.90 1.82
CA LEU A 181 16.00 -4.66 3.14
C LEU A 181 17.04 -4.58 4.26
N ARG A 182 18.21 -5.20 4.08
CA ARG A 182 19.31 -5.13 5.03
C ARG A 182 19.72 -3.67 5.30
N ARG A 183 19.78 -2.84 4.25
CA ARG A 183 20.12 -1.41 4.38
C ARG A 183 19.10 -0.68 5.26
N LEU A 184 17.81 -0.99 5.10
CA LEU A 184 16.76 -0.40 5.94
C LEU A 184 16.96 -0.73 7.42
N CYS A 185 17.35 -1.97 7.71
CA CYS A 185 17.60 -2.44 9.07
C CYS A 185 18.86 -1.79 9.67
N GLU A 186 19.90 -1.60 8.86
CA GLU A 186 21.14 -0.90 9.23
C GLU A 186 20.87 0.60 9.51
N ASP A 187 20.10 1.26 8.64
CA ASP A 187 19.76 2.68 8.77
C ASP A 187 18.78 2.94 9.94
N LYS A 188 17.88 1.99 10.22
CA LYS A 188 16.82 2.10 11.23
C LYS A 188 16.72 0.84 12.11
N PRO A 189 17.63 0.68 13.09
CA PRO A 189 17.71 -0.53 13.92
C PRO A 189 16.49 -0.78 14.83
N CYS A 190 15.61 0.21 14.99
CA CYS A 190 14.38 0.08 15.78
C CYS A 190 13.18 -0.47 14.99
N ILE A 191 13.34 -0.75 13.69
CA ILE A 191 12.29 -1.37 12.88
C ILE A 191 12.25 -2.88 13.17
N GLY A 192 11.09 -3.38 13.57
CA GLY A 192 10.85 -4.82 13.66
C GLY A 192 10.58 -5.42 12.27
N LEU A 193 11.49 -6.27 11.79
CA LEU A 193 11.27 -7.09 10.59
C LEU A 193 10.57 -8.40 10.96
N ARG A 194 9.58 -8.80 10.15
CA ARG A 194 8.81 -10.05 10.33
C ARG A 194 8.63 -10.73 8.98
N MET A 195 8.56 -12.06 8.98
CA MET A 195 8.07 -12.81 7.83
C MET A 195 6.54 -12.87 7.89
N GLY A 196 5.92 -12.45 6.79
CA GLY A 196 4.49 -12.58 6.56
C GLY A 196 4.19 -13.90 5.85
N GLN A 197 3.33 -13.83 4.84
CA GLN A 197 2.90 -15.03 4.13
C GLN A 197 3.96 -15.46 3.10
N ILE A 198 4.29 -16.76 3.10
CA ILE A 198 5.11 -17.39 2.07
C ILE A 198 4.23 -18.39 1.31
N ILE A 199 4.05 -18.18 0.00
CA ILE A 199 3.28 -19.05 -0.89
C ILE A 199 4.20 -19.56 -1.99
N GLY A 200 4.18 -20.85 -2.28
CA GLY A 200 4.96 -21.47 -3.36
C GLY A 200 5.83 -22.61 -2.85
N PRO A 201 6.92 -22.34 -2.12
CA PRO A 201 7.75 -23.40 -1.52
C PRO A 201 6.97 -24.16 -0.45
N ASP A 202 7.10 -25.49 -0.45
CA ASP A 202 6.51 -26.40 0.53
C ASP A 202 7.56 -27.32 1.17
N GLY A 203 7.26 -27.85 2.36
CA GLY A 203 8.15 -28.76 3.07
C GLY A 203 9.60 -28.24 3.22
N ASP A 204 10.55 -28.98 2.67
CA ASP A 204 11.98 -28.67 2.74
C ASP A 204 12.35 -27.42 1.94
N ASP A 205 11.64 -27.12 0.85
CA ASP A 205 11.86 -25.93 0.03
C ASP A 205 11.54 -24.65 0.80
N LEU A 206 10.53 -24.69 1.68
CA LEU A 206 10.20 -23.56 2.55
C LEU A 206 11.31 -23.30 3.55
N ALA A 207 11.87 -24.35 4.17
CA ALA A 207 12.97 -24.22 5.10
C ALA A 207 14.24 -23.68 4.41
N MET A 208 14.53 -24.15 3.19
CA MET A 208 15.64 -23.63 2.38
C MET A 208 15.44 -22.16 2.04
N PHE A 209 14.24 -21.76 1.60
CA PHE A 209 13.93 -20.37 1.29
C PHE A 209 14.07 -19.47 2.52
N ILE A 210 13.51 -19.87 3.68
CA ILE A 210 13.61 -19.09 4.92
C ILE A 210 15.08 -18.92 5.30
N LYS A 211 15.89 -19.99 5.26
CA LYS A 211 17.31 -19.91 5.56
C LYS A 211 18.05 -18.96 4.61
N ALA A 212 17.78 -19.04 3.32
CA ALA A 212 18.37 -18.15 2.32
C ALA A 212 17.91 -16.69 2.53
N ALA A 213 16.66 -16.47 2.92
CA ALA A 213 16.13 -15.15 3.24
C ALA A 213 16.79 -14.54 4.48
N GLU A 214 16.96 -15.34 5.54
CA GLU A 214 17.70 -14.94 6.75
C GLU A 214 19.14 -14.55 6.42
N GLU A 215 19.82 -15.34 5.58
CA GLU A 215 21.18 -15.06 5.13
C GLU A 215 21.25 -13.76 4.30
N ALA A 216 20.34 -13.58 3.35
CA ALA A 216 20.27 -12.38 2.52
C ALA A 216 20.00 -11.11 3.34
N LEU A 217 19.19 -11.23 4.40
CA LEU A 217 18.84 -10.12 5.28
C LEU A 217 19.85 -9.90 6.41
N GLY A 218 20.68 -10.90 6.71
CA GLY A 218 21.62 -10.88 7.83
C GLY A 218 20.93 -10.91 9.19
N ILE A 219 19.71 -11.44 9.26
CA ILE A 219 18.91 -11.53 10.50
C ILE A 219 18.24 -12.89 10.60
N HIS A 220 18.03 -13.34 11.83
CA HIS A 220 17.20 -14.50 12.10
C HIS A 220 15.77 -14.07 12.39
N PHE A 221 14.80 -14.67 11.71
CA PHE A 221 13.41 -14.46 12.05
C PHE A 221 13.08 -15.29 13.28
N ALA A 222 12.29 -14.73 14.20
CA ALA A 222 11.74 -15.52 15.29
C ALA A 222 10.89 -16.65 14.69
N SER A 223 11.36 -17.89 14.83
CA SER A 223 10.68 -19.08 14.34
C SER A 223 9.30 -19.19 15.01
N GLY A 224 8.21 -19.04 14.23
CA GLY A 224 6.87 -19.40 14.67
C GLY A 224 5.75 -18.38 14.45
N GLU A 225 6.02 -17.16 13.97
CA GLU A 225 4.96 -16.20 13.64
C GLU A 225 5.04 -15.77 12.17
N THR A 226 4.57 -16.63 11.25
CA THR A 226 4.01 -16.10 9.99
C THR A 226 2.82 -15.25 10.38
N TYR A 227 3.08 -13.94 10.50
CA TYR A 227 2.05 -12.97 10.87
C TYR A 227 1.18 -12.75 9.63
N ASP A 228 0.07 -13.49 9.54
CA ASP A 228 -1.07 -13.01 8.77
C ASP A 228 -1.47 -11.70 9.43
N GLY A 229 -1.56 -10.61 8.67
CA GLY A 229 -1.77 -9.25 9.17
C GLY A 229 -3.08 -9.04 9.94
N ALA A 230 -3.82 -10.12 10.24
CA ALA A 230 -5.00 -10.23 11.04
C ALA A 230 -4.71 -11.13 12.26
N SER A 231 -4.38 -10.54 13.40
CA SER A 231 -4.59 -11.26 14.66
C SER A 231 -6.10 -11.48 14.81
N ASP A 232 -6.50 -12.76 14.83
CA ASP A 232 -7.83 -13.29 15.17
C ASP A 232 -9.03 -12.96 14.24
N ASP A 233 -9.08 -13.46 12.99
CA ASP A 233 -10.37 -13.85 12.33
C ASP A 233 -10.14 -14.50 10.93
N PRO A 234 -11.09 -15.30 10.39
CA PRO A 234 -10.81 -16.29 9.36
C PRO A 234 -10.33 -15.62 8.07
N SER A 235 -9.13 -16.08 7.68
CA SER A 235 -8.45 -15.87 6.40
C SER A 235 -9.41 -15.43 5.27
N PRO A 236 -9.35 -14.17 4.81
CA PRO A 236 -9.93 -13.85 3.53
C PRO A 236 -8.98 -14.52 2.52
N SER A 237 -9.42 -15.63 1.93
CA SER A 237 -8.71 -16.29 0.82
C SER A 237 -8.17 -15.18 -0.09
N TYR A 238 -6.85 -15.11 -0.23
CA TYR A 238 -6.18 -14.08 -1.00
C TYR A 238 -6.65 -14.15 -2.44
N ARG A 239 -7.75 -13.48 -2.76
CA ARG A 239 -7.98 -12.95 -4.09
C ARG A 239 -7.01 -11.78 -4.17
N LEU A 240 -5.76 -12.08 -4.45
CA LEU A 240 -4.98 -11.28 -5.39
C LEU A 240 -5.87 -11.18 -6.62
N LEU A 241 -6.76 -10.17 -6.63
CA LEU A 241 -7.40 -9.71 -7.84
C LEU A 241 -6.25 -9.05 -8.62
N ALA A 242 -5.39 -9.89 -9.18
CA ALA A 242 -4.86 -9.69 -10.50
C ALA A 242 -6.05 -9.20 -11.33
N PHE A 243 -6.06 -7.91 -11.61
CA PHE A 243 -7.12 -7.30 -12.37
C PHE A 243 -7.05 -7.90 -13.78
N ASP A 244 -7.84 -8.93 -14.04
CA ASP A 244 -8.03 -9.47 -15.39
C ASP A 244 -9.02 -8.57 -16.11
N VAL A 245 -8.54 -7.85 -17.12
CA VAL A 245 -9.36 -6.98 -17.98
C VAL A 245 -10.52 -7.76 -18.63
N ARG A 246 -10.40 -9.10 -18.78
CA ARG A 246 -11.45 -9.97 -19.31
C ARG A 246 -12.58 -10.29 -18.33
N GLN A 247 -12.38 -10.11 -17.03
CA GLN A 247 -13.43 -10.31 -16.03
C GLN A 247 -14.42 -9.14 -15.94
N GLN A 248 -14.07 -7.95 -16.47
CA GLN A 248 -15.01 -6.83 -16.58
C GLN A 248 -15.89 -6.89 -17.84
N THR A 249 -15.39 -7.40 -18.96
CA THR A 249 -16.19 -7.48 -20.19
C THR A 249 -17.35 -8.48 -20.09
N ASN A 250 -17.22 -9.53 -19.26
CA ASN A 250 -18.29 -10.50 -19.02
C ASN A 250 -19.31 -10.10 -17.94
N ASN A 251 -19.07 -9.04 -17.17
CA ASN A 251 -20.02 -8.55 -16.15
C ASN A 251 -20.76 -7.27 -16.55
N ILE A 252 -20.42 -6.67 -17.70
CA ILE A 252 -21.15 -5.53 -18.26
C ILE A 252 -22.28 -5.98 -19.19
N SER A 253 -22.29 -7.23 -19.66
CA SER A 253 -23.32 -7.78 -20.55
C SER A 253 -24.47 -8.51 -19.85
N SER A 254 -24.46 -8.67 -18.52
CA SER A 254 -25.46 -9.47 -17.80
C SER A 254 -26.40 -8.70 -16.86
N ARG A 255 -26.36 -7.36 -16.83
CA ARG A 255 -27.30 -6.54 -16.05
C ARG A 255 -27.75 -5.28 -16.77
N SER A 256 -28.48 -5.45 -17.88
CA SER A 256 -29.37 -4.41 -18.43
C SER A 256 -30.81 -4.73 -18.04
N GLY A 257 -31.21 -4.26 -16.86
CA GLY A 257 -32.59 -4.29 -16.37
C GLY A 257 -32.84 -3.09 -15.47
N PHE A 258 -33.32 -2.00 -16.05
CA PHE A 258 -34.16 -0.95 -15.46
C PHE A 258 -34.07 -0.68 -13.94
N GLN A 259 -33.45 0.44 -13.52
CA GLN A 259 -34.16 1.69 -13.12
C GLN A 259 -33.33 2.63 -12.20
N ARG A 260 -33.58 3.92 -12.48
CA ARG A 260 -33.57 5.10 -11.60
C ARG A 260 -32.24 5.74 -11.16
N ALA A 261 -32.05 6.92 -11.74
CA ALA A 261 -31.17 7.99 -11.32
C ALA A 261 -31.33 8.35 -9.83
N ILE A 262 -30.21 8.48 -9.14
CA ILE A 262 -30.05 9.30 -7.94
C ILE A 262 -28.91 10.28 -8.24
N PRO A 263 -29.16 11.61 -8.26
CA PRO A 263 -28.11 12.59 -8.49
C PRO A 263 -27.40 12.92 -7.16
N GLY A 264 -26.07 12.98 -7.19
CA GLY A 264 -25.28 13.60 -6.13
C GLY A 264 -24.10 12.78 -5.63
N ARG A 265 -22.97 12.84 -6.35
CA ARG A 265 -21.65 12.53 -5.78
C ARG A 265 -20.59 13.41 -6.43
N THR A 266 -20.54 14.66 -6.00
CA THR A 266 -19.40 15.55 -6.19
C THR A 266 -18.54 15.47 -4.92
N GLY A 267 -17.27 15.14 -5.10
CA GLY A 267 -16.27 15.10 -4.04
C GLY A 267 -14.89 14.91 -4.65
N TRP A 268 -14.17 16.02 -4.79
CA TRP A 268 -12.80 16.14 -5.30
C TRP A 268 -12.63 16.01 -6.82
N ARG A 269 -13.14 17.00 -7.58
CA ARG A 269 -12.51 17.43 -8.84
C ARG A 269 -12.06 18.87 -8.69
N GLY A 270 -10.75 19.07 -8.75
CA GLY A 270 -10.08 20.35 -8.91
C GLY A 270 -8.87 20.11 -9.78
N GLY A 271 -9.11 20.01 -11.09
CA GLY A 271 -8.08 19.92 -12.12
C GLY A 271 -8.74 20.29 -13.45
N PRO A 272 -8.24 21.31 -14.18
CA PRO A 272 -8.86 21.78 -15.41
C PRO A 272 -8.80 20.70 -16.51
N PRO A 273 -9.73 20.73 -17.50
CA PRO A 273 -9.68 19.83 -18.63
C PRO A 273 -8.39 20.05 -19.42
N ALA A 274 -7.69 18.95 -19.74
CA ALA A 274 -6.61 18.97 -20.71
C ALA A 274 -7.17 19.48 -22.04
N MET A 275 -6.54 20.52 -22.60
CA MET A 275 -6.85 21.03 -23.93
C MET A 275 -6.72 19.91 -24.97
N GLU A 276 -7.68 19.91 -25.89
CA GLU A 276 -7.69 19.08 -27.08
C GLU A 276 -6.37 19.23 -27.85
N ALA A 277 -5.78 18.11 -28.26
CA ALA A 277 -4.60 18.09 -29.10
C ALA A 277 -4.94 18.72 -30.45
N HIS A 278 -4.15 19.70 -30.86
CA HIS A 278 -4.18 20.24 -32.22
C HIS A 278 -3.90 19.12 -33.23
N GLU A 279 -4.79 19.00 -34.21
CA GLU A 279 -4.60 18.21 -35.41
C GLU A 279 -3.36 18.70 -36.17
N GLU A 280 -2.38 17.82 -36.38
CA GLU A 280 -1.31 18.05 -37.35
C GLU A 280 -1.93 17.99 -38.75
N THR A 281 -2.11 19.15 -39.37
CA THR A 281 -2.37 19.27 -40.80
C THR A 281 -1.07 19.04 -41.57
N ASP A 282 -1.13 18.02 -42.40
CA ASP A 282 -0.18 17.56 -43.40
C ASP A 282 -0.19 18.51 -44.62
N GLU A 283 0.77 19.44 -44.73
CA GLU A 283 1.09 20.15 -45.99
C GLU A 283 2.56 20.60 -46.00
N GLY A 284 3.36 20.14 -46.96
CA GLY A 284 4.72 20.68 -47.13
C GLY A 284 5.71 19.95 -48.03
N GLU A 285 5.29 19.28 -49.11
CA GLU A 285 6.20 19.11 -50.25
C GLU A 285 6.48 20.49 -50.87
N GLN A 286 7.75 20.91 -50.91
CA GLN A 286 8.43 21.36 -52.15
C GLN A 286 9.80 22.00 -51.85
N HIS A 287 10.80 21.47 -52.58
CA HIS A 287 11.94 22.18 -53.19
C HIS A 287 12.71 23.25 -52.39
N LEU A 288 14.02 23.03 -52.19
CA LEU A 288 15.05 23.61 -53.08
C LEU A 288 16.46 23.03 -52.76
N GLN A 289 16.92 22.14 -53.63
CA GLN A 289 18.28 22.22 -54.17
C GLN A 289 18.44 23.61 -54.81
N ARG A 290 19.52 24.37 -54.64
CA ARG A 290 20.88 24.16 -55.15
C ARG A 290 21.67 25.44 -54.82
N SER A 291 23.00 25.32 -54.85
CA SER A 291 23.96 26.32 -55.36
C SER A 291 23.71 27.81 -55.11
#